data_AF-T1C2G8-F1
#
_entry.id   AF-T1C2G8-F1
#
_cell.length_a   1.000
_cell.length_b   1.000
_cell.length_c   1.000
_cell.angle_alpha   90.00
_cell.angle_beta   90.00
_cell.angle_gamma   90.00
#
_symmetry.space_group_name_H-M   'P 1'
#
loop_
_entity.id
_entity.type
_entity.pdbx_description
1 polymer ?
#
loop_
_entity_poly.entity_id
_entity_poly.type
_entity_poly.pdbx_seq_one_letter_code
_entity_poly.pdbx_strand_id
1 'polypeptide(L)'
;MLRTYAGVIVAQRLFARGISPLILRPVVPEDRDQATPQSRSALMFSILPYFFVLTVFLGGMYLAIDTTAGERERQSLEPLLVNPVSRDAILYGKLSATVSFALISLALSIVAFSVVGHFLPVEKLDVILDLGPRFALFVLLLMLPLVVLLATLETIVAAFAKSYREAQTYLSILMLVPVIPSLLLSVMPLKAQTWMYAVPLLGQQFGIMDLMRGEAVSGTELMACLIGTSLAAMLALLLARELYASER
;
A
#
# COMPACT_ATOMS: atom_id res chain seq x y z
N MET A 1 22.16 38.12 13.16
CA MET A 1 21.94 39.53 13.57
C MET A 1 22.87 40.52 12.87
N LEU A 2 24.19 40.34 12.87
CA LEU A 2 25.14 41.27 12.19
C LEU A 2 24.89 41.44 10.68
N ARG A 3 24.61 40.35 9.94
CA ARG A 3 24.31 40.41 8.49
C ARG A 3 23.03 41.20 8.19
N THR A 4 22.01 41.06 9.04
CA THR A 4 20.73 41.77 8.90
C THR A 4 20.92 43.27 9.15
N TYR A 5 21.67 43.62 10.21
CA TYR A 5 21.97 45.02 10.54
C TYR A 5 22.85 45.70 9.48
N ALA A 6 23.88 45.00 8.97
CA ALA A 6 24.69 45.48 7.85
C ALA A 6 23.84 45.74 6.58
N GLY A 7 22.88 44.85 6.27
CA GLY A 7 21.97 45.02 5.15
C GLY A 7 21.11 46.28 5.24
N VAL A 8 20.64 46.64 6.44
CA VAL A 8 19.86 47.86 6.69
C VAL A 8 20.70 49.11 6.47
N ILE A 9 21.92 49.16 7.02
CA ILE A 9 22.82 50.32 6.85
C ILE A 9 23.21 50.52 5.38
N VAL A 10 23.49 49.44 4.66
CA VAL A 10 23.83 49.51 3.23
C VAL A 10 22.64 50.00 2.41
N ALA A 11 21.43 49.51 2.68
CA ALA A 11 20.22 49.98 1.99
C ALA A 11 19.98 51.49 2.22
N GLN A 12 20.14 51.98 3.45
CA GLN A 12 20.01 53.39 3.79
C GLN A 12 21.07 54.27 3.09
N ARG A 13 22.33 53.79 3.02
CA ARG A 13 23.42 54.49 2.33
C ARG A 13 23.23 54.55 0.81
N LEU A 14 22.69 53.50 0.21
CA LEU A 14 22.36 53.49 -1.23
C LEU A 14 21.20 54.43 -1.54
N PHE A 15 20.16 54.42 -0.70
CA PHE A 15 19.02 55.31 -0.85
C PHE A 15 19.43 56.79 -0.73
N ALA A 16 20.30 57.13 0.23
CA ALA A 16 20.85 58.49 0.38
C ALA A 16 21.69 58.95 -0.83
N ARG A 17 22.13 58.03 -1.69
CA ARG A 17 22.87 58.31 -2.93
C ARG A 17 21.98 58.24 -4.18
N GLY A 18 20.66 58.10 -4.02
CA GLY A 18 19.72 57.96 -5.14
C GLY A 18 19.80 56.61 -5.87
N ILE A 19 20.51 55.63 -5.30
CA ILE A 19 20.68 54.30 -5.89
C ILE A 19 19.61 53.37 -5.31
N SER A 20 18.83 52.72 -6.18
CA SER A 20 17.80 51.77 -5.74
C SER A 20 18.42 50.58 -5.00
N PRO A 21 18.00 50.29 -3.76
CA PRO A 21 18.47 49.13 -3.00
C PRO A 21 18.16 47.78 -3.67
N LEU A 22 17.24 47.75 -4.64
CA LEU A 22 16.90 46.55 -5.41
C LEU A 22 18.08 46.03 -6.25
N ILE A 23 19.07 46.86 -6.56
CA ILE A 23 20.30 46.45 -7.28
C ILE A 23 21.10 45.42 -6.46
N LEU A 24 20.97 45.40 -5.13
CA LEU A 24 21.59 44.40 -4.27
C LEU A 24 20.88 43.04 -4.30
N ARG A 25 19.70 42.95 -4.92
CA ARG A 25 18.93 41.72 -5.09
C ARG A 25 18.65 41.52 -6.59
N PRO A 26 19.69 41.28 -7.40
CA PRO A 26 19.55 41.11 -8.85
C PRO A 26 18.74 39.87 -9.24
N VAL A 27 18.65 38.90 -8.33
CA VAL A 27 17.81 37.71 -8.47
C VAL A 27 16.80 37.73 -7.34
N VAL A 28 15.53 37.89 -7.69
CA VAL A 28 14.42 37.65 -6.79
C VAL A 28 13.98 36.21 -7.04
N PRO A 29 14.23 35.26 -6.12
CA PRO A 29 13.71 33.91 -6.27
C PRO A 29 12.18 34.01 -6.25
N GLU A 30 11.55 33.67 -7.36
CA GLU A 30 10.11 33.54 -7.48
C GLU A 30 9.78 32.05 -7.37
N ASP A 31 9.23 31.64 -6.23
CA ASP A 31 8.81 30.26 -5.99
C ASP A 31 7.53 30.00 -6.79
N ARG A 32 7.68 29.52 -8.02
CA ARG A 32 6.56 29.11 -8.86
C ARG A 32 6.32 27.61 -8.69
N ASP A 33 5.16 27.26 -8.17
CA ASP A 33 4.72 25.85 -8.08
C ASP A 33 4.62 25.26 -9.51
N GLN A 34 5.46 24.27 -9.79
CA GLN A 34 5.50 23.54 -11.06
C GLN A 34 4.71 22.22 -11.00
N ALA A 35 3.96 21.97 -9.91
CA ALA A 35 3.17 20.75 -9.79
C ALA A 35 2.06 20.70 -10.84
N THR A 36 1.99 19.58 -11.56
CA THR A 36 0.88 19.29 -12.47
C THR A 36 -0.42 19.02 -11.68
N PRO A 37 -1.61 19.22 -12.29
CA PRO A 37 -2.90 18.84 -11.69
C PRO A 37 -2.95 17.38 -11.20
N GLN A 38 -2.27 16.48 -11.90
CA GLN A 38 -2.12 15.06 -11.54
C GLN A 38 -1.15 14.85 -10.37
N SER A 39 -0.06 15.60 -10.30
CA SER A 39 0.83 15.54 -9.12
C SER A 39 0.11 16.04 -7.87
N ARG A 40 -0.78 17.04 -7.99
CA ARG A 40 -1.63 17.51 -6.89
C ARG A 40 -2.66 16.46 -6.49
N SER A 41 -3.28 15.78 -7.46
CA SER A 41 -4.20 14.67 -7.21
C SER A 41 -3.54 13.57 -6.37
N ALA A 42 -2.34 13.13 -6.79
CA ALA A 42 -1.62 12.09 -6.10
C ALA A 42 -1.23 12.45 -4.67
N LEU A 43 -0.93 13.72 -4.38
CA LEU A 43 -0.66 14.18 -3.01
C LEU A 43 -1.93 14.17 -2.16
N MET A 44 -3.04 14.70 -2.68
CA MET A 44 -4.33 14.77 -1.97
C MET A 44 -4.92 13.38 -1.70
N PHE A 45 -4.70 12.44 -2.63
CA PHE A 45 -5.21 11.07 -2.55
C PHE A 45 -4.10 10.05 -2.24
N SER A 46 -2.98 10.48 -1.65
CA SER A 46 -1.85 9.60 -1.26
C SER A 46 -2.22 8.51 -0.23
N ILE A 47 -3.39 8.63 0.38
CA ILE A 47 -3.98 7.65 1.30
C ILE A 47 -4.66 6.46 0.59
N LEU A 48 -4.91 6.54 -0.72
CA LEU A 48 -5.61 5.50 -1.48
C LEU A 48 -4.91 4.12 -1.41
N PRO A 49 -3.58 4.01 -1.57
CA PRO A 49 -2.88 2.72 -1.45
C PRO A 49 -3.10 2.08 -0.07
N TYR A 50 -3.15 2.88 0.99
CA TYR A 50 -3.42 2.40 2.35
C TYR A 50 -4.81 1.74 2.43
N PHE A 51 -5.85 2.33 1.84
CA PHE A 51 -7.19 1.73 1.82
C PHE A 51 -7.24 0.42 1.05
N PHE A 52 -6.50 0.29 -0.06
CA PHE A 52 -6.43 -0.97 -0.80
C PHE A 52 -5.75 -2.07 0.01
N VAL A 53 -4.60 -1.78 0.63
CA VAL A 53 -3.91 -2.73 1.52
C VAL A 53 -4.82 -3.15 2.68
N LEU A 54 -5.47 -2.19 3.33
CA LEU A 54 -6.39 -2.44 4.44
C LEU A 54 -7.56 -3.32 4.02
N THR A 55 -8.14 -3.06 2.85
CA THR A 55 -9.29 -3.81 2.33
C THR A 55 -8.91 -5.24 1.95
N VAL A 56 -7.72 -5.44 1.36
CA VAL A 56 -7.19 -6.78 1.08
C VAL A 56 -7.02 -7.58 2.37
N PHE A 57 -6.38 -6.99 3.37
CA PHE A 57 -6.15 -7.64 4.66
C PHE A 57 -7.48 -7.98 5.34
N LEU A 58 -8.38 -7.02 5.51
CA LEU A 58 -9.67 -7.25 6.16
C LEU A 58 -10.56 -8.22 5.36
N GLY A 59 -10.47 -8.20 4.02
CA GLY A 59 -11.22 -9.08 3.13
C GLY A 59 -10.83 -10.55 3.25
N GLY A 60 -9.55 -10.84 3.48
CA GLY A 60 -9.05 -12.20 3.72
C GLY A 60 -9.17 -12.66 5.18
N MET A 61 -8.93 -11.74 6.12
CA MET A 61 -8.76 -12.02 7.54
C MET A 61 -9.89 -12.87 8.13
N TYR A 62 -11.15 -12.48 7.92
CA TYR A 62 -12.29 -13.20 8.52
C TYR A 62 -12.42 -14.63 8.00
N LEU A 63 -12.14 -14.87 6.72
CA LEU A 63 -12.17 -16.21 6.14
C LEU A 63 -10.98 -17.04 6.62
N ALA A 64 -9.78 -16.44 6.71
CA ALA A 64 -8.60 -17.12 7.25
C ALA A 64 -8.81 -17.57 8.70
N ILE A 65 -9.47 -16.74 9.53
CA ILE A 65 -9.83 -17.08 10.91
C ILE A 65 -10.80 -18.26 10.93
N ASP A 66 -11.93 -18.17 10.23
CA ASP A 66 -12.99 -19.19 10.30
C ASP A 66 -12.50 -20.54 9.78
N THR A 67 -11.79 -20.55 8.65
CA THR A 67 -11.27 -21.78 8.01
C THR A 67 -10.07 -22.41 8.74
N THR A 68 -9.40 -21.68 9.64
CA THR A 68 -8.20 -22.19 10.33
C THR A 68 -8.45 -22.37 11.82
N ALA A 69 -8.61 -21.27 12.55
CA ALA A 69 -8.84 -21.30 13.99
C ALA A 69 -10.28 -21.72 14.34
N GLY A 70 -11.25 -21.32 13.52
CA GLY A 70 -12.66 -21.70 13.70
C GLY A 70 -12.88 -23.21 13.55
N GLU A 71 -12.26 -23.83 12.53
CA GLU A 71 -12.27 -25.29 12.38
C GLU A 71 -11.58 -26.01 13.54
N ARG A 72 -10.49 -25.45 14.08
CA ARG A 72 -9.79 -26.00 15.25
C ARG A 72 -10.68 -25.97 16.50
N GLU A 73 -11.31 -24.83 16.75
CA GLU A 73 -12.20 -24.64 17.90
C GLU A 73 -13.42 -25.58 17.83
N ARG A 74 -13.95 -25.83 16.63
CA ARG A 74 -15.06 -26.76 16.39
C ARG A 74 -14.64 -28.24 16.39
N GLN A 75 -13.36 -28.52 16.63
CA GLN A 75 -12.75 -29.86 16.54
C GLN A 75 -13.00 -30.55 15.19
N SER A 76 -13.22 -29.78 14.12
CA SER A 76 -13.47 -30.32 12.78
C SER A 76 -12.20 -30.56 11.99
N LEU A 77 -11.05 -30.04 12.45
CA LEU A 77 -9.75 -30.30 11.82
C LEU A 77 -9.33 -31.76 11.91
N GLU A 78 -9.54 -32.43 13.04
CA GLU A 78 -9.10 -33.82 13.23
C GLU A 78 -9.84 -34.77 12.27
N PRO A 79 -11.18 -34.72 12.11
CA PRO A 79 -11.88 -35.49 11.09
C PRO A 79 -11.45 -35.16 9.66
N LEU A 80 -11.16 -33.88 9.37
CA LEU A 80 -10.75 -33.42 8.05
C LEU A 80 -9.38 -34.01 7.63
N LEU A 81 -8.46 -34.14 8.58
CA LEU A 81 -7.12 -34.70 8.36
C LEU A 81 -7.10 -36.24 8.27
N VAL A 82 -8.19 -36.91 8.68
CA VAL A 82 -8.38 -38.37 8.53
C VAL A 82 -8.90 -38.74 7.14
N ASN A 83 -9.49 -37.79 6.41
CA ASN A 83 -9.95 -37.98 5.04
C ASN A 83 -8.75 -38.30 4.12
N PRO A 84 -8.88 -39.16 3.07
CA PRO A 84 -7.76 -39.51 2.19
C PRO A 84 -7.49 -38.40 1.17
N VAL A 85 -7.32 -37.17 1.65
CA VAL A 85 -6.97 -35.97 0.88
C VAL A 85 -5.59 -35.51 1.34
N SER A 86 -4.74 -35.08 0.40
CA SER A 86 -3.43 -34.56 0.75
C SER A 86 -3.55 -33.27 1.56
N ARG A 87 -2.72 -33.11 2.60
CA ARG A 87 -2.69 -31.91 3.44
C ARG A 87 -2.39 -30.64 2.64
N ASP A 88 -1.53 -30.78 1.62
CA ASP A 88 -1.22 -29.71 0.67
C ASP A 88 -2.49 -29.25 -0.07
N ALA A 89 -3.38 -30.16 -0.49
CA ALA A 89 -4.63 -29.79 -1.17
C ALA A 89 -5.60 -29.06 -0.24
N ILE A 90 -5.65 -29.42 1.05
CA ILE A 90 -6.45 -28.72 2.05
C ILE A 90 -5.92 -27.30 2.25
N LEU A 91 -4.60 -27.14 2.40
CA LEU A 91 -3.95 -25.84 2.56
C LEU A 91 -4.21 -24.94 1.35
N TYR A 92 -3.95 -25.42 0.13
CA TYR A 92 -4.16 -24.64 -1.08
C TYR A 92 -5.65 -24.33 -1.32
N GLY A 93 -6.55 -25.24 -0.95
CA GLY A 93 -8.00 -24.99 -1.00
C GLY A 93 -8.41 -23.81 -0.12
N LYS A 94 -8.03 -23.84 1.16
CA LYS A 94 -8.30 -22.74 2.11
C LYS A 94 -7.69 -21.43 1.65
N LEU A 95 -6.41 -21.47 1.26
CA LEU A 95 -5.70 -20.29 0.78
C LEU A 95 -6.35 -19.69 -0.47
N SER A 96 -6.73 -20.52 -1.45
CA SER A 96 -7.37 -20.04 -2.68
C SER A 96 -8.72 -19.36 -2.41
N ALA A 97 -9.49 -19.86 -1.43
CA ALA A 97 -10.71 -19.20 -0.98
C ALA A 97 -10.40 -17.83 -0.34
N THR A 98 -9.41 -17.76 0.56
CA THR A 98 -8.99 -16.50 1.20
C THR A 98 -8.50 -15.48 0.20
N VAL A 99 -7.65 -15.89 -0.75
CA VAL A 99 -7.16 -15.04 -1.85
C VAL A 99 -8.32 -14.56 -2.72
N SER A 100 -9.30 -15.42 -3.03
CA SER A 100 -10.46 -15.03 -3.84
C SER A 100 -11.31 -13.97 -3.14
N PHE A 101 -11.58 -14.15 -1.84
CA PHE A 101 -12.30 -13.15 -1.05
C PHE A 101 -11.55 -11.82 -0.98
N ALA A 102 -10.25 -11.86 -0.71
CA ALA A 102 -9.41 -10.66 -0.66
C ALA A 102 -9.34 -9.94 -2.03
N LEU A 103 -9.28 -10.67 -3.14
CA LEU A 103 -9.33 -10.10 -4.50
C LEU A 103 -10.70 -9.48 -4.81
N ILE A 104 -11.80 -10.11 -4.40
CA ILE A 104 -13.15 -9.54 -4.55
C ILE A 104 -13.27 -8.26 -3.73
N SER A 105 -12.78 -8.25 -2.49
CA SER A 105 -12.76 -7.05 -1.64
C SER A 105 -11.92 -5.93 -2.26
N LEU A 106 -10.76 -6.25 -2.85
CA LEU A 106 -9.94 -5.29 -3.58
C LEU A 106 -10.68 -4.73 -4.81
N ALA A 107 -11.28 -5.59 -5.63
CA ALA A 107 -12.02 -5.16 -6.80
C ALA A 107 -13.20 -4.24 -6.42
N LEU A 108 -13.93 -4.60 -5.36
CA LEU A 108 -15.01 -3.78 -4.82
C LEU A 108 -14.49 -2.42 -4.32
N SER A 109 -13.33 -2.40 -3.65
CA SER A 109 -12.67 -1.17 -3.20
C SER A 109 -12.32 -0.26 -4.37
N ILE A 110 -11.73 -0.81 -5.44
CA ILE A 110 -11.38 -0.06 -6.65
C ILE A 110 -12.64 0.52 -7.31
N VAL A 111 -13.70 -0.28 -7.43
CA VAL A 111 -14.99 0.18 -7.97
C VAL A 111 -15.58 1.28 -7.10
N ALA A 112 -15.58 1.11 -5.77
CA ALA A 112 -16.09 2.11 -4.84
C ALA A 112 -15.34 3.44 -4.97
N PHE A 113 -14.01 3.42 -5.03
CA PHE A 113 -13.21 4.63 -5.22
C PHE A 113 -13.39 5.25 -6.60
N SER A 114 -13.55 4.44 -7.65
CA SER A 114 -13.86 4.95 -9.00
C SER A 114 -15.21 5.68 -9.03
N VAL A 115 -16.24 5.10 -8.38
CA VAL A 115 -17.57 5.72 -8.25
C VAL A 115 -17.50 7.00 -7.41
N VAL A 116 -16.85 6.98 -6.24
CA VAL A 116 -16.68 8.15 -5.38
C VAL A 116 -15.90 9.26 -6.11
N GLY A 117 -14.89 8.89 -6.90
CA GLY A 117 -14.12 9.79 -7.76
C GLY A 117 -14.99 10.61 -8.70
N HIS A 118 -16.10 10.05 -9.21
CA HIS A 118 -17.02 10.76 -10.08
C HIS A 118 -17.89 11.80 -9.35
N PHE A 119 -18.13 11.62 -8.05
CA PHE A 119 -18.91 12.56 -7.23
C PHE A 119 -18.06 13.67 -6.59
N LEU A 120 -16.73 13.56 -6.66
CA LEU A 120 -15.83 14.59 -6.17
C LEU A 120 -15.82 15.79 -7.13
N PRO A 121 -16.03 17.03 -6.65
CA PRO A 121 -15.98 18.24 -7.48
C PRO A 121 -14.53 18.59 -7.83
N VAL A 122 -13.92 17.76 -8.69
CA VAL A 122 -12.52 17.86 -9.11
C VAL A 122 -12.25 19.13 -9.94
N GLU A 123 -13.27 19.70 -10.62
CA GLU A 123 -13.11 20.93 -11.40
C GLU A 123 -12.85 22.17 -10.52
N LYS A 124 -13.28 22.14 -9.24
CA LYS A 124 -13.03 23.25 -8.31
C LYS A 124 -11.64 23.19 -7.66
N LEU A 125 -10.95 22.05 -7.78
CA LEU A 125 -9.69 21.77 -7.11
C LEU A 125 -8.48 21.85 -8.04
N ASP A 126 -8.68 22.00 -9.36
CA ASP A 126 -7.61 21.92 -10.38
C ASP A 126 -6.85 20.58 -10.29
N VAL A 127 -7.62 19.50 -10.12
CA VAL A 127 -7.15 18.13 -9.89
C VAL A 127 -7.73 17.21 -10.96
N ILE A 128 -6.91 16.30 -11.49
CA ILE A 128 -7.37 15.24 -12.41
C ILE A 128 -7.18 13.90 -11.73
N LEU A 129 -8.28 13.21 -11.46
CA LEU A 129 -8.29 11.88 -10.85
C LEU A 129 -8.80 10.86 -11.88
N ASP A 130 -7.88 10.15 -12.54
CA ASP A 130 -8.21 9.10 -13.50
C ASP A 130 -8.17 7.72 -12.83
N LEU A 131 -9.33 7.29 -12.31
CA LEU A 131 -9.55 5.95 -11.77
C LEU A 131 -10.29 5.05 -12.78
N GLY A 132 -9.89 5.14 -14.05
CA GLY A 132 -10.47 4.34 -15.13
C GLY A 132 -10.09 2.85 -15.10
N PRO A 133 -10.55 2.07 -16.10
CA PRO A 133 -10.28 0.63 -16.21
C PRO A 133 -8.78 0.29 -16.26
N ARG A 134 -7.95 1.17 -16.85
CA ARG A 134 -6.50 1.01 -16.87
C ARG A 134 -5.92 1.08 -15.45
N PHE A 135 -6.35 2.06 -14.65
CA PHE A 135 -5.93 2.18 -13.27
C PHE A 135 -6.25 0.89 -12.49
N ALA A 136 -7.51 0.44 -12.60
CA ALA A 136 -7.98 -0.77 -11.95
C ALA A 136 -7.14 -2.02 -12.31
N LEU A 137 -6.83 -2.21 -13.58
CA LEU A 137 -6.03 -3.35 -14.05
C LEU A 137 -4.61 -3.34 -13.45
N PHE A 138 -3.93 -2.20 -13.47
CA PHE A 138 -2.57 -2.09 -12.93
C PHE A 138 -2.54 -2.23 -11.40
N VAL A 139 -3.51 -1.67 -10.69
CA VAL A 139 -3.63 -1.85 -9.23
C VAL A 139 -3.86 -3.32 -8.90
N LEU A 140 -4.77 -3.99 -9.61
CA LEU A 140 -5.04 -5.41 -9.40
C LEU A 140 -3.80 -6.27 -9.67
N LEU A 141 -3.04 -5.97 -10.73
CA LEU A 141 -1.80 -6.66 -11.06
C LEU A 141 -0.72 -6.45 -9.98
N LEU A 142 -0.51 -5.21 -9.53
CA LEU A 142 0.47 -4.87 -8.48
C LEU A 142 0.12 -5.54 -7.13
N MET A 143 -1.17 -5.59 -6.80
CA MET A 143 -1.66 -6.12 -5.53
C MET A 143 -1.79 -7.64 -5.52
N LEU A 144 -1.94 -8.31 -6.67
CA LEU A 144 -2.11 -9.76 -6.75
C LEU A 144 -1.08 -10.56 -5.94
N PRO A 145 0.24 -10.37 -6.09
CA PRO A 145 1.21 -11.09 -5.27
C PRO A 145 1.18 -10.70 -3.79
N LEU A 146 0.80 -9.45 -3.48
CA LEU A 146 0.64 -9.00 -2.10
C LEU A 146 -0.57 -9.67 -1.44
N VAL A 147 -1.66 -9.88 -2.17
CA VAL A 147 -2.86 -10.59 -1.67
C VAL A 147 -2.50 -12.02 -1.29
N VAL A 148 -1.72 -12.72 -2.12
CA VAL A 148 -1.24 -14.08 -1.81
C VAL A 148 -0.34 -14.06 -0.58
N LEU A 149 0.58 -13.10 -0.48
CA LEU A 149 1.45 -12.95 0.69
C LEU A 149 0.64 -12.74 1.97
N LEU A 150 -0.29 -11.78 2.00
CA LEU A 150 -1.08 -11.44 3.18
C LEU A 150 -2.01 -12.60 3.57
N ALA A 151 -2.72 -13.21 2.62
CA ALA A 151 -3.56 -14.37 2.88
C ALA A 151 -2.76 -15.54 3.49
N THR A 152 -1.53 -15.75 3.01
CA THR A 152 -0.65 -16.78 3.55
C THR A 152 -0.20 -16.47 4.98
N LEU A 153 0.20 -15.22 5.24
CA LEU A 153 0.57 -14.78 6.59
C LEU A 153 -0.62 -14.87 7.56
N GLU A 154 -1.81 -14.51 7.11
CA GLU A 154 -3.05 -14.65 7.89
C GLU A 154 -3.33 -16.12 8.24
N THR A 155 -3.21 -17.03 7.28
CA THR A 155 -3.37 -18.48 7.54
C THR A 155 -2.32 -19.01 8.51
N ILE A 156 -1.04 -18.61 8.37
CA ILE A 156 0.04 -19.02 9.30
C ILE A 156 -0.30 -18.55 10.72
N VAL A 157 -0.63 -17.27 10.89
CA VAL A 157 -0.91 -16.72 12.22
C VAL A 157 -2.19 -17.29 12.82
N ALA A 158 -3.23 -17.50 12.01
CA ALA A 158 -4.47 -18.14 12.46
C ALA A 158 -4.25 -19.61 12.87
N ALA A 159 -3.31 -20.33 12.26
CA ALA A 159 -3.00 -21.72 12.62
C ALA A 159 -2.43 -21.87 14.04
N PHE A 160 -1.74 -20.83 14.56
CA PHE A 160 -1.23 -20.84 15.92
C PHE A 160 -2.28 -20.55 17.00
N ALA A 161 -3.46 -20.04 16.62
CA ALA A 161 -4.50 -19.69 17.57
C ALA A 161 -5.32 -20.92 17.99
N LYS A 162 -5.73 -20.97 19.26
CA LYS A 162 -6.57 -22.06 19.79
C LYS A 162 -8.06 -21.78 19.69
N SER A 163 -8.44 -20.51 19.50
CA SER A 163 -9.83 -20.08 19.34
C SER A 163 -9.95 -18.98 18.29
N TYR A 164 -11.17 -18.79 17.78
CA TYR A 164 -11.54 -17.71 16.88
C TYR A 164 -11.15 -16.34 17.43
N ARG A 165 -11.37 -16.11 18.75
CA ARG A 165 -11.06 -14.84 19.41
C ARG A 165 -9.55 -14.59 19.51
N GLU A 166 -8.77 -15.63 19.77
CA GLU A 166 -7.30 -15.53 19.79
C GLU A 166 -6.77 -15.20 18.39
N ALA A 167 -7.26 -15.88 17.36
CA ALA A 167 -6.88 -15.62 15.97
C ALA A 167 -7.20 -14.19 15.55
N GLN A 168 -8.41 -13.71 15.87
CA GLN A 168 -8.80 -12.33 15.62
C GLN A 168 -7.86 -11.33 16.30
N THR A 169 -7.44 -11.60 17.53
CA THR A 169 -6.51 -10.74 18.26
C THR A 169 -5.12 -10.75 17.61
N TYR A 170 -4.59 -11.92 17.26
CA TYR A 170 -3.28 -12.03 16.61
C TYR A 170 -3.25 -11.40 15.22
N LEU A 171 -4.31 -11.58 14.42
CA LEU A 171 -4.41 -10.94 13.12
C LEU A 171 -4.62 -9.43 13.22
N SER A 172 -5.30 -8.94 14.25
CA SER A 172 -5.40 -7.49 14.51
C SER A 172 -4.03 -6.87 14.81
N ILE A 173 -3.14 -7.62 15.50
CA ILE A 173 -1.76 -7.20 15.71
C ILE A 173 -0.96 -7.30 14.41
N LEU A 174 -1.12 -8.39 13.64
CA LEU A 174 -0.48 -8.57 12.34
C LEU A 174 -0.82 -7.43 11.38
N MET A 175 -2.06 -6.91 11.43
CA MET A 175 -2.53 -5.78 10.61
C MET A 175 -1.66 -4.52 10.79
N LEU A 176 -1.00 -4.35 11.94
CA LEU A 176 -0.10 -3.21 12.16
C LEU A 176 1.12 -3.26 11.23
N VAL A 177 1.56 -4.45 10.81
CA VAL A 177 2.71 -4.63 9.92
C VAL A 177 2.50 -3.94 8.57
N PRO A 178 1.38 -4.14 7.86
CA PRO A 178 1.11 -3.38 6.64
C PRO A 178 0.60 -1.95 6.91
N VAL A 179 -0.15 -1.71 7.99
CA VAL A 179 -0.77 -0.40 8.26
C VAL A 179 0.26 0.67 8.59
N ILE A 180 1.23 0.37 9.46
CA ILE A 180 2.18 1.38 9.96
C ILE A 180 3.04 1.95 8.81
N PRO A 181 3.70 1.15 7.97
CA PRO A 181 4.51 1.70 6.89
C PRO A 181 3.62 2.38 5.84
N SER A 182 2.42 1.84 5.58
CA SER A 182 1.49 2.44 4.62
C SER A 182 1.05 3.85 5.02
N LEU A 183 0.69 4.02 6.29
CA LEU A 183 0.31 5.30 6.86
C LEU A 183 1.51 6.26 6.90
N LEU A 184 2.68 5.77 7.31
CA LEU A 184 3.90 6.57 7.39
C LEU A 184 4.27 7.15 6.02
N LEU A 185 4.20 6.35 4.96
CA LEU A 185 4.50 6.77 3.59
C LEU A 185 3.45 7.72 3.00
N SER A 186 2.20 7.64 3.47
CA SER A 186 1.16 8.61 3.10
C SER A 186 1.40 9.98 3.73
N VAL A 187 1.94 10.03 4.96
CA VAL A 187 2.24 11.28 5.68
C VAL A 187 3.61 11.85 5.30
N MET A 188 4.60 10.99 5.08
CA MET A 188 5.97 11.34 4.73
C MET A 188 6.31 10.79 3.34
N PRO A 189 5.96 11.51 2.26
CA PRO A 189 6.21 11.03 0.90
C PRO A 189 7.72 10.94 0.64
N LEU A 190 8.24 9.72 0.62
CA LEU A 190 9.61 9.43 0.22
C LEU A 190 9.74 9.46 -1.30
N LYS A 191 10.90 9.89 -1.79
CA LYS A 191 11.25 9.72 -3.21
C LYS A 191 11.53 8.24 -3.45
N ALA A 192 10.72 7.62 -4.32
CA ALA A 192 10.88 6.22 -4.67
C ALA A 192 12.26 5.98 -5.29
N GLN A 193 12.92 4.91 -4.88
CA GLN A 193 14.13 4.39 -5.50
C GLN A 193 13.84 3.00 -6.06
N THR A 194 14.52 2.60 -7.13
CA THR A 194 14.21 1.35 -7.85
C THR A 194 14.20 0.10 -6.96
N TRP A 195 15.08 0.03 -5.95
CA TRP A 195 15.12 -1.10 -5.01
C TRP A 195 13.89 -1.16 -4.09
N MET A 196 13.25 -0.03 -3.80
CA MET A 196 12.06 0.04 -2.93
C MET A 196 10.86 -0.65 -3.57
N TYR A 197 10.81 -0.71 -4.91
CA TYR A 197 9.75 -1.44 -5.61
C TYR A 197 9.83 -2.94 -5.35
N ALA A 198 11.02 -3.51 -5.10
CA ALA A 198 11.16 -4.94 -4.82
C ALA A 198 10.67 -5.34 -3.42
N VAL A 199 10.50 -4.38 -2.51
CA VAL A 199 10.08 -4.66 -1.14
C VAL A 199 8.55 -4.76 -1.09
N PRO A 200 7.98 -5.86 -0.57
CA PRO A 200 6.54 -5.98 -0.39
C PRO A 200 5.97 -4.82 0.39
N LEU A 201 4.75 -4.42 0.08
CA LEU A 201 4.05 -3.24 0.60
C LEU A 201 4.58 -1.92 0.01
N LEU A 202 5.89 -1.70 0.04
CA LEU A 202 6.51 -0.47 -0.49
C LEU A 202 6.28 -0.36 -2.00
N GLY A 203 6.56 -1.42 -2.76
CA GLY A 203 6.42 -1.41 -4.22
C GLY A 203 4.98 -1.23 -4.68
N GLN A 204 4.01 -1.81 -3.97
CA GLN A 204 2.59 -1.56 -4.23
C GLN A 204 2.23 -0.11 -3.96
N GLN A 205 2.70 0.45 -2.85
CA GLN A 205 2.38 1.83 -2.50
C GLN A 205 2.98 2.84 -3.48
N PHE A 206 4.26 2.70 -3.83
CA PHE A 206 4.88 3.56 -4.83
C PHE A 206 4.25 3.38 -6.21
N GLY A 207 4.05 2.13 -6.66
CA GLY A 207 3.44 1.87 -7.96
C GLY A 207 2.03 2.44 -8.12
N ILE A 208 1.21 2.42 -7.05
CA ILE A 208 -0.12 3.03 -7.08
C ILE A 208 0.00 4.57 -7.05
N MET A 209 0.92 5.14 -6.26
CA MET A 209 1.14 6.59 -6.25
C MET A 209 1.60 7.12 -7.62
N ASP A 210 2.50 6.43 -8.31
CA ASP A 210 2.98 6.83 -9.64
C ASP A 210 1.85 6.78 -10.67
N LEU A 211 1.02 5.74 -10.60
CA LEU A 211 -0.17 5.60 -11.44
C LEU A 211 -1.17 6.76 -11.20
N MET A 212 -1.31 7.21 -9.96
CA MET A 212 -2.14 8.37 -9.60
C MET A 212 -1.55 9.71 -10.08
N ARG A 213 -0.21 9.82 -10.16
CA ARG A 213 0.47 10.98 -10.76
C ARG A 213 0.32 11.03 -12.28
N GLY A 214 -0.25 9.98 -12.90
CA GLY A 214 -0.29 9.83 -14.35
C GLY A 214 1.07 9.45 -14.94
N GLU A 215 2.04 9.08 -14.10
CA GLU A 215 3.34 8.58 -14.53
C GLU A 215 3.19 7.11 -14.95
N ALA A 216 3.82 6.72 -16.04
CA ALA A 216 3.86 5.32 -16.43
C ALA A 216 4.83 4.59 -15.52
N VAL A 217 4.33 3.64 -14.72
CA VAL A 217 5.19 2.73 -13.96
C VAL A 217 6.15 2.06 -14.94
N SER A 218 7.45 2.23 -14.75
CA SER A 218 8.43 1.64 -15.66
C SER A 218 8.29 0.13 -15.63
N GLY A 219 8.47 -0.53 -16.78
CA GLY A 219 8.43 -1.99 -16.86
C GLY A 219 9.39 -2.66 -15.87
N THR A 220 10.53 -2.02 -15.59
CA THR A 220 11.50 -2.48 -14.60
C THR A 220 10.98 -2.41 -13.16
N GLU A 221 10.26 -1.35 -12.80
CA GLU A 221 9.71 -1.13 -11.47
C GLU A 221 8.53 -2.07 -11.21
N LEU A 222 7.68 -2.24 -12.22
CA LEU A 222 6.60 -3.23 -12.20
C LEU A 222 7.15 -4.65 -12.02
N MET A 223 8.17 -5.03 -12.79
CA MET A 223 8.81 -6.34 -12.67
C MET A 223 9.48 -6.52 -11.30
N ALA A 224 10.19 -5.50 -10.80
CA ALA A 224 10.81 -5.55 -9.47
C ALA A 224 9.75 -5.80 -8.38
N CYS A 225 8.62 -5.07 -8.45
CA CYS A 225 7.50 -5.25 -7.55
C CYS A 225 6.90 -6.65 -7.62
N LEU A 226 6.54 -7.11 -8.82
CA LEU A 226 5.94 -8.43 -9.00
C LEU A 226 6.87 -9.55 -8.55
N ILE A 227 8.15 -9.51 -8.92
CA ILE A 227 9.13 -10.55 -8.56
C ILE A 227 9.41 -10.51 -7.05
N GLY A 228 9.71 -9.34 -6.49
CA GLY A 228 10.05 -9.23 -5.08
C GLY A 228 8.93 -9.67 -4.15
N THR A 229 7.70 -9.29 -4.47
CA THR A 229 6.51 -9.69 -3.69
C THR A 229 6.11 -11.14 -3.91
N SER A 230 6.23 -11.66 -5.14
CA SER A 230 5.98 -13.08 -5.40
C SER A 230 7.00 -13.98 -4.72
N LEU A 231 8.27 -13.57 -4.64
CA LEU A 231 9.30 -14.29 -3.89
C LEU A 231 8.97 -14.30 -2.39
N ALA A 232 8.58 -13.16 -1.83
CA ALA A 232 8.13 -13.10 -0.44
C ALA A 232 6.90 -14.00 -0.20
N ALA A 233 5.92 -13.98 -1.11
CA ALA A 233 4.74 -14.84 -1.03
C ALA A 233 5.12 -16.32 -1.10
N MET A 234 6.03 -16.69 -2.00
CA MET A 234 6.52 -18.06 -2.14
C MET A 234 7.23 -18.53 -0.88
N LEU A 235 8.08 -17.70 -0.26
CA LEU A 235 8.73 -18.02 1.01
C LEU A 235 7.71 -18.23 2.13
N ALA A 236 6.71 -17.34 2.23
CA ALA A 236 5.63 -17.52 3.19
C ALA A 236 4.84 -18.82 2.96
N LEU A 237 4.59 -19.19 1.71
CA LEU A 237 3.88 -20.43 1.37
C LEU A 237 4.66 -21.68 1.75
N LEU A 238 5.98 -21.67 1.57
CA LEU A 238 6.85 -22.76 2.00
C LEU A 238 6.79 -22.93 3.52
N LEU A 239 6.82 -21.82 4.27
CA LEU A 239 6.67 -21.84 5.74
C LEU A 239 5.29 -22.37 6.17
N ALA A 240 4.22 -21.94 5.50
CA ALA A 240 2.87 -22.43 5.78
C ALA A 240 2.75 -23.94 5.55
N ARG A 241 3.39 -24.44 4.49
CA ARG A 241 3.43 -25.87 4.16
C ARG A 241 4.18 -26.68 5.22
N GLU A 242 5.35 -26.23 5.65
CA GLU A 242 6.12 -26.89 6.71
C GLU A 242 5.33 -26.94 8.03
N LEU A 243 4.63 -25.85 8.37
CA LEU A 243 3.79 -25.78 9.55
C LEU A 243 2.67 -26.85 9.52
N TYR A 244 1.92 -26.92 8.41
CA TYR A 244 0.86 -27.92 8.22
C TYR A 244 1.38 -29.37 8.15
N ALA A 245 2.62 -29.57 7.70
CA ALA A 245 3.27 -30.88 7.72
C ALA A 245 3.68 -31.29 9.15
N SER A 246 4.02 -30.32 10.00
CA SER A 246 4.48 -30.55 11.38
C SER A 246 3.36 -30.88 12.37
N GLU A 247 2.11 -30.50 12.09
CA GLU A 247 0.95 -30.88 12.90
C GLU A 247 0.69 -32.40 12.83
N ARG A 248 0.98 -33.09 13.93
CA ARG A 248 0.72 -34.51 14.19
C ARG A 248 -0.34 -34.67 15.26
#